data_AF-A0A3A9CKU3-F1
#
_entry.id   AF-A0A3A9CKU3-F1
#
_cell.length_a   1.000
_cell.length_b   1.000
_cell.length_c   1.000
_cell.angle_alpha   90.00
_cell.angle_beta   90.00
_cell.angle_gamma   90.00
#
_symmetry.space_group_name_H-M   'P 1'
#
loop_
_entity.id
_entity.type
_entity.pdbx_description
1 polymer ?
#
loop_
_entity_poly.entity_id
_entity_poly.type
_entity_poly.pdbx_seq_one_letter_code
_entity_poly.pdbx_strand_id
1 'polypeptide(L)'
;MFKITGKIDNMVQSISYENENGNGRLEGDSGILFLVRWELENKSIVGPVGQYMEADINHPLAVYSVIETCFDSIELIEGEIPEADKIPEGCIG
;
A
#
# COMPACT_ATOMS: atom_id res chain seq x y z
N MET A 1 -5.49 -4.93 -9.42
CA MET A 1 -5.72 -5.66 -8.16
C MET A 1 -4.39 -6.26 -7.73
N PHE A 2 -4.06 -6.19 -6.44
CA PHE A 2 -2.88 -6.86 -5.90
C PHE A 2 -3.17 -7.49 -4.53
N LYS A 3 -2.35 -8.47 -4.16
CA LYS A 3 -2.36 -9.12 -2.85
C LYS A 3 -0.94 -9.23 -2.33
N ILE A 4 -0.73 -8.88 -1.07
CA ILE A 4 0.55 -8.91 -0.39
C ILE A 4 0.43 -9.88 0.79
N THR A 5 1.39 -10.78 0.90
CA THR A 5 1.56 -11.66 2.06
C THR A 5 2.93 -11.39 2.66
N GLY A 6 2.98 -11.19 3.97
CA GLY A 6 4.21 -10.85 4.68
C GLY A 6 4.10 -11.16 6.16
N LYS A 7 5.11 -10.74 6.93
CA LYS A 7 5.17 -10.91 8.37
C LYS A 7 4.87 -9.62 9.10
N ILE A 8 4.10 -9.75 10.18
CA ILE A 8 3.83 -8.71 11.17
C ILE A 8 3.95 -9.40 12.54
N ASP A 9 4.87 -8.94 13.39
CA ASP A 9 5.12 -9.52 14.72
C ASP A 9 5.32 -11.06 14.67
N ASN A 10 6.14 -11.54 13.73
CA ASN A 10 6.40 -12.97 13.46
C ASN A 10 5.18 -13.81 13.01
N MET A 11 4.02 -13.19 12.77
CA MET A 11 2.84 -13.86 12.19
C MET A 11 2.75 -13.56 10.70
N VAL A 12 2.47 -14.59 9.90
CA VAL A 12 2.19 -14.42 8.47
C VAL A 12 0.79 -13.86 8.32
N GLN A 13 0.69 -12.72 7.64
CA GLN A 13 -0.57 -12.04 7.34
C GLN A 13 -0.66 -11.68 5.86
N SER A 14 -1.87 -11.60 5.37
CA SER A 14 -2.21 -11.35 3.98
C SER A 14 -3.26 -10.26 3.85
N ILE A 15 -3.06 -9.40 2.84
CA ILE A 15 -4.02 -8.36 2.49
C ILE A 15 -4.10 -8.21 0.97
N SER A 16 -5.31 -8.07 0.48
CA SER A 16 -5.68 -7.86 -0.91
C SER A 16 -6.28 -6.47 -1.07
N TYR A 17 -5.97 -5.84 -2.18
CA TYR A 17 -6.53 -4.57 -2.60
C TYR A 17 -7.09 -4.66 -4.03
N GLU A 18 -8.31 -4.17 -4.17
CA GLU A 18 -9.02 -4.01 -5.42
C GLU A 18 -9.44 -2.54 -5.59
N ASN A 19 -9.30 -2.01 -6.80
CA ASN A 19 -9.83 -0.71 -7.16
C ASN A 19 -10.73 -0.87 -8.38
N GLU A 20 -12.02 -0.66 -8.20
CA GLU A 20 -12.99 -0.68 -9.27
C GLU A 20 -13.58 0.72 -9.46
N ASN A 21 -13.36 1.31 -10.63
CA ASN A 21 -13.87 2.64 -10.99
C ASN A 21 -13.52 3.76 -9.99
N GLY A 22 -12.32 3.72 -9.41
CA GLY A 22 -11.86 4.71 -8.44
C GLY A 22 -12.37 4.48 -7.01
N ASN A 23 -12.96 3.33 -6.73
CA ASN A 23 -13.34 2.94 -5.36
C ASN A 23 -12.43 1.80 -4.90
N GLY A 24 -11.60 2.09 -3.91
CA GLY A 24 -10.68 1.12 -3.33
C GLY A 24 -11.35 0.25 -2.27
N ARG A 25 -11.03 -1.04 -2.27
CA ARG A 25 -11.49 -2.03 -1.30
C ARG A 25 -10.32 -2.86 -0.79
N LEU A 26 -10.28 -3.06 0.52
CA LEU A 26 -9.29 -3.88 1.22
C LEU A 26 -9.95 -5.10 1.85
N GLU A 27 -9.33 -6.26 1.67
CA GLU A 27 -9.73 -7.52 2.29
C GLU A 27 -8.49 -8.27 2.77
N GLY A 28 -8.55 -8.92 3.92
CA GLY A 28 -7.38 -9.61 4.45
C GLY A 28 -7.52 -9.99 5.91
N ASP A 29 -6.39 -10.38 6.50
CA ASP A 29 -6.30 -10.72 7.91
C ASP A 29 -6.56 -9.49 8.79
N SER A 30 -7.21 -9.70 9.94
CA SER A 30 -7.71 -8.60 10.78
C SER A 30 -6.61 -7.69 11.32
N GLY A 31 -5.40 -8.22 11.55
CA GLY A 31 -4.26 -7.44 12.06
C GLY A 31 -3.77 -6.40 11.04
N ILE A 32 -3.37 -6.85 9.85
CA ILE A 32 -2.91 -5.99 8.77
C ILE A 32 -4.02 -5.03 8.31
N LEU A 33 -5.27 -5.50 8.27
CA LEU A 33 -6.40 -4.65 7.88
C LEU A 33 -6.64 -3.52 8.91
N PHE A 34 -6.44 -3.78 10.20
CA PHE A 34 -6.48 -2.76 11.24
C PHE A 34 -5.35 -1.73 11.08
N LEU A 35 -4.11 -2.18 10.90
CA LEU A 35 -2.94 -1.31 10.72
C LEU A 35 -3.08 -0.41 9.48
N VAL A 36 -3.46 -0.99 8.35
CA VAL A 36 -3.62 -0.25 7.10
C VAL A 36 -4.75 0.78 7.19
N ARG A 37 -5.88 0.43 7.83
CA ARG A 37 -6.97 1.40 8.07
C ARG A 37 -6.53 2.52 8.99
N TRP A 38 -5.78 2.20 10.05
CA TRP A 38 -5.24 3.21 10.96
C TRP A 38 -4.35 4.21 10.23
N GLU A 39 -3.44 3.74 9.38
CA GLU A 39 -2.56 4.62 8.57
C GLU A 39 -3.35 5.47 7.57
N LEU A 40 -4.36 4.90 6.91
CA LEU A 40 -5.25 5.62 5.99
C LEU A 40 -6.07 6.70 6.71
N GLU A 41 -6.61 6.41 7.90
CA GLU A 41 -7.43 7.35 8.68
C GLU A 41 -6.60 8.51 9.25
N ASN A 42 -5.33 8.25 9.63
CA ASN A 42 -4.42 9.28 10.13
C ASN A 42 -3.84 10.16 9.02
N LYS A 43 -4.18 9.90 7.75
CA LYS A 43 -3.65 10.61 6.58
C LYS A 43 -2.12 10.69 6.58
N SER A 44 -1.48 9.60 6.97
CA SER A 44 -0.03 9.51 6.94
C SER A 44 0.48 9.89 5.55
N ILE A 45 1.55 10.69 5.50
CA ILE A 45 2.16 11.02 4.23
C ILE A 45 2.92 9.78 3.77
N VAL A 46 2.48 9.20 2.67
CA VAL A 46 3.05 7.99 2.08
C VAL A 46 3.54 8.30 0.68
N GLY A 47 4.45 7.48 0.15
CA GLY A 47 4.93 7.59 -1.23
C GLY A 47 6.41 7.22 -1.40
N PRO A 48 6.83 6.87 -2.63
CA PRO A 48 8.23 6.62 -2.94
C PRO A 48 9.08 7.87 -2.69
N VAL A 49 10.38 7.69 -2.43
CA VAL A 49 11.32 8.77 -2.11
C VAL A 49 11.16 9.95 -3.10
N GLY A 50 10.76 11.11 -2.59
CA GLY A 50 10.55 12.33 -3.38
C GLY A 50 9.11 12.60 -3.84
N GLN A 51 8.15 11.70 -3.60
CA GLN A 51 6.73 11.91 -3.87
C GLN A 51 5.93 11.92 -2.55
N TYR A 52 5.41 13.10 -2.20
CA TYR A 52 4.50 13.25 -1.07
C TYR A 52 3.06 13.03 -1.57
N MET A 53 2.37 11.98 -1.10
CA MET A 53 0.93 11.82 -1.32
C MET A 53 0.19 11.58 0.00
N GLU A 54 -1.04 12.09 0.11
CA GLU A 54 -1.92 11.74 1.22
C GLU A 54 -2.33 10.27 1.07
N ALA A 55 -2.38 9.54 2.20
CA ALA A 55 -2.94 8.20 2.22
C ALA A 55 -4.44 8.24 1.83
N ASP A 56 -4.78 7.72 0.65
CA ASP A 56 -6.15 7.63 0.12
C ASP A 56 -6.44 6.20 -0.32
N ILE A 57 -7.50 5.59 0.23
CA ILE A 57 -7.94 4.24 -0.12
C ILE A 57 -8.28 4.10 -1.61
N ASN A 58 -8.71 5.18 -2.24
CA ASN A 58 -9.07 5.21 -3.66
C ASN A 58 -7.86 5.38 -4.58
N HIS A 59 -6.67 5.62 -4.02
CA HIS A 59 -5.43 5.77 -4.77
C HIS A 59 -4.54 4.52 -4.63
N PRO A 60 -4.46 3.64 -5.64
CA PRO A 60 -3.78 2.35 -5.53
C PRO A 60 -2.33 2.44 -5.03
N LEU A 61 -1.57 3.42 -5.52
CA LEU A 61 -0.16 3.62 -5.14
C LEU A 61 0.00 4.08 -3.68
N ALA A 62 -0.97 4.88 -3.18
CA ALA A 62 -0.96 5.30 -1.79
C ALA A 62 -1.24 4.09 -0.88
N VAL A 63 -2.24 3.28 -1.26
CA VAL A 63 -2.59 2.05 -0.54
C VAL A 63 -1.44 1.04 -0.55
N TYR A 64 -0.80 0.83 -1.69
CA TYR A 64 0.37 -0.05 -1.79
C TYR A 64 1.48 0.41 -0.83
N SER A 65 1.80 1.72 -0.84
CA SER A 65 2.82 2.31 0.04
C SER A 65 2.47 2.13 1.52
N VAL A 66 1.21 2.37 1.91
CA VAL A 66 0.73 2.14 3.28
C VAL A 66 0.91 0.67 3.67
N ILE A 67 0.45 -0.25 2.83
CA ILE A 67 0.54 -1.69 3.11
C ILE A 67 2.00 -2.11 3.29
N GLU A 68 2.89 -1.65 2.42
CA GLU A 68 4.32 -1.94 2.49
C GLU A 68 4.93 -1.48 3.82
N THR A 69 4.55 -0.30 4.32
CA THR A 69 5.04 0.20 5.62
C THR A 69 4.51 -0.57 6.84
N CYS A 70 3.41 -1.33 6.69
CA CYS A 70 2.82 -2.09 7.79
C CYS A 70 3.44 -3.48 7.99
N PHE A 71 4.19 -3.99 7.00
CA PHE A 71 4.84 -5.30 7.08
C PHE A 71 6.28 -5.16 7.58
N ASP A 72 6.70 -6.07 8.48
CA ASP A 72 8.11 -6.20 8.87
C ASP A 72 8.95 -6.74 7.69
N SER A 73 8.35 -7.65 6.92
CA SER A 73 8.94 -8.22 5.72
C SER A 73 7.85 -8.72 4.78
N ILE A 74 7.95 -8.40 3.49
CA ILE A 74 7.08 -8.96 2.45
C ILE A 74 7.65 -10.28 1.95
N GLU A 75 6.83 -11.33 1.93
CA GLU A 75 7.22 -12.66 1.46
C GLU A 75 6.71 -12.95 0.04
N LEU A 76 5.53 -12.43 -0.31
CA LEU A 76 4.92 -12.64 -1.62
C LEU A 76 4.05 -11.45 -2.02
N ILE A 77 4.13 -11.07 -3.29
CA ILE A 77 3.20 -10.14 -3.93
C ILE A 77 2.60 -10.82 -5.15
N GLU A 78 1.28 -10.81 -5.25
CA GLU A 78 0.50 -11.37 -6.36
C GLU A 78 -0.33 -10.26 -7.02
N GLY A 79 -0.46 -10.28 -8.35
CA GLY A 79 -1.27 -9.32 -9.10
C GLY A 79 -0.49 -8.10 -9.62
N GLU A 80 -1.22 -7.05 -9.99
CA GLU A 80 -0.67 -5.83 -10.59
C GLU A 80 -0.32 -4.82 -9.49
N ILE A 81 0.99 -4.63 -9.27
CA ILE A 81 1.50 -3.59 -8.39
C ILE A 81 1.34 -2.25 -9.10
N PRO A 82 0.73 -1.23 -8.45
CA PRO A 82 0.68 0.11 -9.00
C PRO A 82 2.11 0.68 -9.07
N GLU A 83 2.54 1.08 -10.26
CA GLU A 83 3.84 1.73 -10.45
C GLU A 83 3.75 3.22 -10.13
N ALA A 84 4.83 3.77 -9.57
CA ALA A 84 4.98 5.22 -9.46
C ALA A 84 5.11 5.82 -10.86
N ASP A 85 4.47 6.97 -11.08
CA ASP A 85 4.66 7.72 -12.32
C ASP A 85 6.15 7.97 -12.57
N LYS A 86 6.59 7.80 -13.83
CA LYS A 86 7.96 8.10 -14.23
C LYS A 86 8.29 9.52 -13.82
N ILE A 87 9.38 9.68 -13.06
CA ILE A 87 9.97 10.98 -12.78
C ILE A 87 10.19 11.68 -14.14
N PRO A 88 9.64 12.89 -14.37
CA PRO A 88 9.87 13.59 -15.62
C PRO A 88 11.37 13.76 -15.85
N GLU A 89 11.83 13.52 -17.09
CA GLU A 89 13.24 13.67 -17.47
C GLU A 89 13.73 15.07 -17.07
N GLY A 90 14.65 15.15 -16.10
CA GLY A 90 15.25 16.41 -15.64
C GLY A 90 15.22 16.65 -14.12
N CYS A 91 14.55 15.82 -13.32
CA CYS A 91 14.65 15.91 -11.86
C CYS A 91 15.95 15.24 -11.38
N ILE A 92 16.84 16.04 -10.77
CA ILE A 92 18.09 15.59 -10.14
C ILE A 92 17.78 15.32 -8.66
N GLY A 93 18.06 14.11 -8.20
CA GLY A 93 18.07 13.72 -6.79
C GLY A 93 19.36 14.09 -6.08
#